data_AF-A0A254TSN5-F1
#
_entry.id   AF-A0A254TSN5-F1
#
_cell.length_a   1.000
_cell.length_b   1.000
_cell.length_c   1.000
_cell.angle_alpha   90.00
_cell.angle_beta   90.00
_cell.angle_gamma   90.00
#
_symmetry.space_group_name_H-M   'P 1'
#
loop_
_entity.id
_entity.type
_entity.pdbx_description
1 polymer ?
#
loop_
_entity_poly.entity_id
_entity_poly.type
_entity_poly.pdbx_seq_one_letter_code
_entity_poly.pdbx_strand_id
1 'polypeptide(L)'
;MKYKEGPEDALVECPHDQQNTLGTADSDTIPLSQRQPSSKVLHHNPHLRTRTPQSAILARFRSTVASALSNLFDKHSDGPFYHVHLPMLTWTDCEGGAKMFAAPTQRSNLVDKKMTDTYFGFRKWLNVSGVFHAEGFVQGLDRSWT
;
A
#
# COMPACT_ATOMS: atom_id res chain seq x y z
N MET A 1 -9.41 -11.81 46.10
CA MET A 1 -8.59 -12.93 45.56
C MET A 1 -7.15 -12.42 45.49
N LYS A 2 -6.19 -13.08 46.14
CA LYS A 2 -4.82 -12.56 46.33
C LYS A 2 -3.99 -12.71 45.05
N TYR A 3 -3.50 -11.60 44.50
CA TYR A 3 -2.46 -11.61 43.47
C TYR A 3 -1.13 -12.03 44.11
N LYS A 4 -0.51 -13.08 43.55
CA LYS A 4 0.91 -13.37 43.78
C LYS A 4 1.68 -12.75 42.61
N GLU A 5 2.55 -11.79 42.91
CA GLU A 5 3.55 -11.30 41.97
C GLU A 5 4.53 -12.45 41.67
N GLY A 6 4.54 -12.88 40.40
CA GLY A 6 5.58 -13.72 39.83
C GLY A 6 6.70 -12.86 39.23
N PRO A 7 7.85 -13.45 38.85
CA PRO A 7 9.09 -12.74 38.52
C PRO A 7 8.92 -11.78 37.33
N GLU A 8 9.74 -10.72 37.27
CA GLU A 8 9.60 -9.53 36.41
C GLU A 8 9.58 -9.74 34.87
N ASP A 9 9.63 -10.98 34.38
CA ASP A 9 9.49 -11.34 32.96
C ASP A 9 8.31 -12.30 32.69
N ALA A 10 7.32 -12.34 33.59
CA ALA A 10 6.20 -13.26 33.49
C ALA A 10 5.23 -12.91 32.35
N LEU A 11 5.07 -13.85 31.42
CA LEU A 11 3.96 -13.93 30.47
C LEU A 11 2.64 -13.76 31.25
N VAL A 12 2.01 -12.60 31.11
CA VAL A 12 0.70 -12.34 31.71
C VAL A 12 -0.35 -13.09 30.90
N GLU A 13 -0.81 -14.23 31.42
CA GLU A 13 -1.97 -14.93 30.89
C GLU A 13 -3.26 -14.30 31.43
N CYS A 14 -4.28 -14.14 30.58
CA CYS A 14 -5.59 -13.65 31.01
C CYS A 14 -6.42 -14.80 31.60
N PRO A 15 -6.72 -14.81 32.92
CA PRO A 15 -7.73 -15.72 33.48
C PRO A 15 -9.09 -15.36 32.89
N HIS A 16 -9.83 -16.36 32.41
CA HIS A 16 -11.01 -16.14 31.59
C HIS A 16 -12.29 -16.56 32.32
N ASP A 17 -13.11 -15.58 32.71
CA ASP A 17 -14.36 -15.82 33.46
C ASP A 17 -15.62 -15.95 32.56
N GLN A 18 -15.67 -15.32 31.37
CA GLN A 18 -16.83 -15.39 30.46
C GLN A 18 -16.47 -15.20 28.97
N GLN A 19 -16.74 -16.23 28.14
CA GLN A 19 -16.53 -16.21 26.68
C GLN A 19 -17.80 -15.75 25.97
N ASN A 20 -17.71 -14.69 25.16
CA ASN A 20 -18.78 -14.30 24.24
C ASN A 20 -18.34 -14.52 22.79
N THR A 21 -19.08 -15.35 22.05
CA THR A 21 -18.81 -15.64 20.64
C THR A 21 -19.37 -14.51 19.78
N LEU A 22 -18.49 -13.76 19.10
CA LEU A 22 -18.88 -12.62 18.24
C LEU A 22 -19.44 -13.05 16.88
N GLY A 23 -19.19 -14.28 16.45
CA GLY A 23 -19.66 -14.83 15.18
C GLY A 23 -19.12 -16.23 14.92
N THR A 24 -19.78 -16.98 14.04
CA THR A 24 -19.35 -18.31 13.61
C THR A 24 -18.37 -18.21 12.43
N ALA A 25 -17.38 -19.09 12.41
CA ALA A 25 -16.41 -19.20 11.33
C ALA A 25 -16.31 -20.69 10.97
N ASP A 26 -16.69 -21.03 9.74
CA ASP A 26 -16.63 -22.41 9.26
C ASP A 26 -15.19 -22.75 8.85
N SER A 27 -14.64 -23.81 9.43
CA SER A 27 -13.24 -24.22 9.24
C SER A 27 -12.96 -24.81 7.88
N ASP A 28 -13.98 -25.35 7.22
CA ASP A 28 -13.86 -26.05 5.94
C ASP A 28 -13.83 -25.06 4.78
N THR A 29 -14.48 -23.91 4.95
CA THR A 29 -14.50 -22.83 3.95
C THR A 29 -13.36 -21.83 4.11
N ILE A 30 -12.80 -21.66 5.32
CA ILE A 30 -11.72 -20.69 5.58
C ILE A 30 -10.35 -21.37 5.47
N PRO A 31 -9.53 -21.03 4.45
CA PRO A 31 -8.24 -21.70 4.19
C PRO A 31 -7.13 -21.39 5.21
N LEU A 32 -7.44 -20.64 6.28
CA LEU A 32 -6.52 -20.34 7.38
C LEU A 32 -6.55 -21.39 8.50
N SER A 33 -7.43 -22.38 8.43
CA SER A 33 -7.52 -23.48 9.41
C SER A 33 -6.26 -24.36 9.42
N GLN A 34 -5.46 -24.35 8.35
CA GLN A 34 -4.17 -25.02 8.29
C GLN A 34 -3.10 -24.24 9.07
N ARG A 35 -2.29 -24.96 9.87
CA ARG A 35 -1.26 -24.40 10.77
C ARG A 35 -0.29 -23.43 10.08
N GLN A 36 -0.01 -23.63 8.79
CA GLN A 36 0.71 -22.66 7.95
C GLN A 36 0.23 -22.74 6.48
N PRO A 37 -0.58 -21.78 6.01
CA PRO A 37 -1.01 -21.75 4.62
C PRO A 37 0.17 -21.42 3.69
N SER A 38 0.23 -22.08 2.53
CA SER A 38 1.24 -21.79 1.51
C SER A 38 1.05 -20.40 0.88
N SER A 39 2.12 -19.82 0.31
CA SER A 39 2.05 -18.51 -0.38
C SER A 39 1.05 -18.48 -1.53
N LYS A 40 0.90 -19.60 -2.27
CA LYS A 40 -0.08 -19.72 -3.35
C LYS A 40 -1.52 -19.55 -2.86
N VAL A 41 -1.86 -20.14 -1.70
CA VAL A 41 -3.21 -20.02 -1.10
C VAL A 41 -3.48 -18.58 -0.67
N LEU A 42 -2.48 -17.90 -0.10
CA LEU A 42 -2.59 -16.50 0.31
C LEU A 42 -2.68 -15.53 -0.87
N HIS A 43 -2.08 -15.85 -2.01
CA HIS A 43 -2.23 -15.05 -3.24
C HIS A 43 -3.65 -15.12 -3.82
N HIS A 44 -4.31 -16.27 -3.73
CA HIS A 44 -5.71 -16.41 -4.14
C HIS A 44 -6.68 -15.75 -3.14
N ASN A 45 -6.29 -15.62 -1.86
CA ASN A 45 -7.10 -15.05 -0.80
C ASN A 45 -6.43 -13.81 -0.16
N PRO A 46 -6.30 -12.69 -0.91
CA PRO A 46 -5.55 -11.52 -0.45
C PRO A 46 -6.13 -10.89 0.82
N HIS A 47 -7.45 -10.99 1.02
CA HIS A 47 -8.15 -10.47 2.20
C HIS A 47 -7.80 -11.22 3.49
N LEU A 48 -7.36 -12.48 3.42
CA LEU A 48 -6.95 -13.29 4.57
C LEU A 48 -5.46 -13.14 4.88
N ARG A 49 -4.67 -12.61 3.93
CA ARG A 49 -3.22 -12.51 4.02
C ARG A 49 -2.76 -11.77 5.28
N THR A 50 -3.40 -10.67 5.63
CA THR A 50 -3.07 -9.84 6.81
C THR A 50 -3.26 -10.54 8.15
N ARG A 51 -4.00 -11.67 8.20
CA ARG A 51 -4.22 -12.46 9.42
C ARG A 51 -3.10 -13.48 9.69
N THR A 52 -2.16 -13.63 8.75
CA THR A 52 -0.96 -14.46 8.94
C THR A 52 0.16 -13.65 9.62
N PRO A 53 0.95 -14.25 10.53
CA PRO A 53 1.97 -13.52 11.28
C PRO A 53 3.01 -12.86 10.36
N GLN A 54 3.46 -13.56 9.32
CA GLN A 54 4.46 -13.05 8.38
C GLN A 54 3.97 -11.81 7.62
N SER A 55 2.75 -11.85 7.08
CA SER A 55 2.21 -10.71 6.32
C SER A 55 1.84 -9.54 7.24
N ALA A 56 1.37 -9.82 8.46
CA ALA A 56 1.10 -8.79 9.46
C ALA A 56 2.39 -8.05 9.87
N ILE A 57 3.47 -8.77 10.12
CA ILE A 57 4.78 -8.19 10.42
C ILE A 57 5.25 -7.33 9.24
N LEU A 58 5.15 -7.83 8.00
CA LEU A 58 5.57 -7.08 6.82
C LEU A 58 4.75 -5.78 6.63
N ALA A 59 3.43 -5.84 6.85
CA ALA A 59 2.58 -4.66 6.76
C ALA A 59 2.92 -3.62 7.83
N ARG A 60 3.14 -4.06 9.08
CA ARG A 60 3.59 -3.18 10.18
C ARG A 60 4.97 -2.59 9.89
N PHE A 61 5.92 -3.41 9.45
CA PHE A 61 7.26 -2.96 9.08
C PHE A 61 7.21 -1.91 7.96
N ARG A 62 6.42 -2.13 6.91
CA ARG A 62 6.20 -1.15 5.84
C ARG A 62 5.66 0.17 6.38
N SER A 63 4.71 0.12 7.31
CA SER A 63 4.18 1.32 7.96
C SER A 63 5.26 2.07 8.76
N THR A 64 6.08 1.34 9.52
CA THR A 64 7.19 1.92 10.29
C THR A 64 8.22 2.55 9.37
N VAL A 65 8.61 1.88 8.29
CA VAL A 65 9.58 2.41 7.32
C VAL A 65 9.04 3.65 6.62
N ALA A 66 7.77 3.67 6.22
CA ALA A 66 7.15 4.85 5.60
C ALA A 66 7.17 6.05 6.56
N SER A 67 6.79 5.85 7.83
CA SER A 67 6.85 6.89 8.86
C SER A 67 8.29 7.35 9.12
N ALA A 68 9.25 6.43 9.18
CA ALA A 68 10.66 6.75 9.35
C ALA A 68 11.22 7.58 8.19
N LEU A 69 10.83 7.24 6.95
CA LEU A 69 11.25 7.96 5.75
C LEU A 69 10.69 9.38 5.72
N SER A 70 9.40 9.57 6.03
CA SER A 70 8.80 10.91 6.15
C SER A 70 9.54 11.75 7.19
N ASN A 71 9.81 11.18 8.37
CA ASN A 71 10.55 11.87 9.43
C ASN A 71 11.98 12.23 9.01
N LEU A 72 12.64 11.39 8.21
CA LEU A 72 13.99 11.65 7.71
C LEU A 72 14.01 12.83 6.73
N PHE A 73 13.03 12.91 5.84
CA PHE A 73 12.88 14.00 4.89
C PHE A 73 12.51 15.33 5.57
N ASP A 74 11.68 15.29 6.61
CA ASP A 74 11.31 16.48 7.37
C ASP A 74 12.50 17.03 8.20
N LYS A 75 13.38 16.16 8.70
CA LYS A 75 14.50 16.51 9.59
C LYS A 75 15.86 16.57 8.89
N HIS A 76 15.88 16.66 7.57
CA HIS A 76 17.13 16.70 6.81
C HIS A 76 17.98 17.92 7.18
N SER A 77 19.31 17.76 7.26
CA SER A 77 20.26 18.78 7.77
C SER A 77 20.17 20.10 7.02
N ASP A 78 19.99 20.01 5.71
CA ASP A 78 20.01 21.17 4.83
C ASP A 78 18.65 21.90 4.79
N GLY A 79 17.60 21.35 5.42
CA GLY A 79 16.21 21.84 5.40
C GLY A 79 15.21 20.75 4.99
N PRO A 80 13.90 20.92 5.30
CA PRO A 80 12.87 19.91 5.07
C PRO A 80 12.62 19.65 3.58
N PHE A 81 12.30 18.41 3.24
CA PHE A 81 11.76 18.04 1.92
C PHE A 81 10.24 17.92 2.00
N TYR A 82 9.52 18.49 1.04
CA TYR A 82 8.06 18.46 1.03
C TYR A 82 7.51 17.25 0.27
N HIS A 83 6.58 16.52 0.90
CA HIS A 83 5.89 15.42 0.23
C HIS A 83 4.90 15.96 -0.80
N VAL A 84 5.04 15.57 -2.06
CA VAL A 84 4.18 16.01 -3.16
C VAL A 84 3.50 14.83 -3.86
N HIS A 85 2.19 14.94 -4.04
CA HIS A 85 1.44 13.97 -4.82
C HIS A 85 1.52 14.30 -6.31
N LEU A 86 2.17 13.42 -7.06
CA LEU A 86 2.26 13.56 -8.51
C LEU A 86 1.04 13.00 -9.22
N PRO A 87 0.67 13.56 -10.39
CA PRO A 87 -0.42 13.02 -11.19
C PRO A 87 -0.10 11.60 -11.66
N MET A 88 -1.02 10.68 -11.39
CA MET A 88 -0.94 9.29 -11.88
C MET A 88 -1.36 9.15 -13.33
N LEU A 89 -2.16 10.10 -13.85
CA LEU A 89 -2.55 10.16 -15.25
C LEU A 89 -1.69 11.20 -15.97
N THR A 90 -0.90 10.75 -16.93
CA THR A 90 -0.06 11.60 -17.77
C THR A 90 -0.49 11.52 -19.23
N TRP A 91 -0.04 12.49 -20.02
CA TRP A 91 -0.20 12.52 -21.47
C TRP A 91 1.13 12.35 -22.22
N THR A 92 2.24 12.47 -21.51
CA THR A 92 3.57 12.31 -22.06
C THR A 92 4.14 10.96 -21.68
N ASP A 93 5.03 10.45 -22.54
CA ASP A 93 5.93 9.37 -22.17
C ASP A 93 7.04 9.94 -21.29
N CYS A 94 7.00 9.67 -19.99
CA CYS A 94 7.86 10.30 -18.98
C CYS A 94 9.36 10.11 -19.23
N GLU A 95 9.79 9.04 -19.92
CA GLU A 95 11.21 8.73 -20.18
C GLU A 95 11.49 8.30 -21.63
N GLY A 96 10.50 8.39 -22.52
CA GLY A 96 10.70 8.26 -23.97
C GLY A 96 11.00 6.85 -24.50
N GLY A 97 10.38 5.81 -23.94
CA GLY A 97 10.58 4.45 -24.44
C GLY A 97 9.86 3.32 -23.70
N ALA A 98 9.09 3.63 -22.66
CA ALA A 98 8.40 2.60 -21.88
C ALA A 98 7.03 2.26 -22.49
N LYS A 99 6.66 0.97 -22.49
CA LYS A 99 5.29 0.55 -22.80
C LYS A 99 4.36 1.02 -21.68
N MET A 100 3.60 2.08 -21.94
CA MET A 100 2.67 2.64 -20.97
C MET A 100 1.31 1.95 -20.99
N PHE A 101 0.70 1.81 -19.81
CA PHE A 101 -0.69 1.38 -19.69
C PHE A 101 -1.62 2.53 -20.07
N ALA A 102 -2.48 2.32 -21.06
CA ALA A 102 -3.52 3.29 -21.39
C ALA A 102 -4.60 3.32 -20.30
N ALA A 103 -5.12 4.51 -19.99
CA ALA A 103 -6.22 4.71 -19.06
C ALA A 103 -7.52 5.03 -19.85
N PRO A 104 -8.27 4.01 -20.32
CA PRO A 104 -9.54 4.21 -21.00
C PRO A 104 -10.62 4.75 -20.05
N THR A 105 -11.65 5.36 -20.64
CA THR A 105 -12.86 5.80 -19.93
C THR A 105 -14.07 5.06 -20.47
N GLN A 106 -15.22 5.11 -19.81
CA GLN A 106 -16.41 4.37 -20.25
C GLN A 106 -16.82 4.67 -21.71
N ARG A 107 -16.57 5.89 -22.20
CA ARG A 107 -16.84 6.31 -23.59
C ARG A 107 -15.72 5.98 -24.57
N SER A 108 -14.56 5.57 -24.08
CA SER A 108 -13.40 5.40 -24.95
C SER A 108 -13.55 4.17 -25.82
N ASN A 109 -13.57 4.39 -27.12
CA ASN A 109 -13.70 3.34 -28.13
C ASN A 109 -12.34 3.09 -28.78
N LEU A 110 -12.04 1.83 -29.06
CA LEU A 110 -10.86 1.42 -29.80
C LEU A 110 -11.24 1.24 -31.27
N VAL A 111 -10.90 2.20 -32.11
CA VAL A 111 -11.05 2.14 -33.57
C VAL A 111 -9.65 2.14 -34.19
N ASP A 112 -9.32 1.15 -35.02
CA ASP A 112 -7.99 1.02 -35.66
C ASP A 112 -6.79 1.15 -34.71
N LYS A 113 -6.89 0.55 -33.51
CA LYS A 113 -5.90 0.64 -32.41
C LYS A 113 -5.66 2.07 -31.87
N LYS A 114 -6.42 3.05 -32.34
CA LYS A 114 -6.47 4.41 -31.81
C LYS A 114 -7.63 4.51 -30.82
N MET A 115 -7.39 5.23 -29.73
CA MET A 115 -8.40 5.44 -28.70
C MET A 115 -9.13 6.72 -29.10
N THR A 116 -10.40 6.60 -29.45
CA THR A 116 -11.29 7.70 -29.83
C THR A 116 -12.30 7.94 -28.72
N ASP A 117 -12.82 9.17 -28.62
CA ASP A 117 -13.83 9.55 -27.61
C ASP A 117 -13.35 9.35 -26.15
N THR A 118 -12.18 9.92 -25.85
CA THR A 118 -11.61 9.93 -24.50
C THR A 118 -12.14 11.11 -23.69
N TYR A 119 -12.42 10.93 -22.39
CA TYR A 119 -12.90 11.99 -21.49
C TYR A 119 -12.08 13.30 -21.54
N PHE A 120 -10.75 13.20 -21.64
CA PHE A 120 -9.86 14.37 -21.66
C PHE A 120 -9.63 14.96 -23.06
N GLY A 121 -10.36 14.50 -24.08
CA GLY A 121 -10.17 14.90 -25.48
C GLY A 121 -8.95 14.27 -26.17
N PHE A 122 -8.04 13.66 -25.39
CA PHE A 122 -6.90 12.90 -25.88
C PHE A 122 -6.59 11.71 -24.96
N ARG A 123 -5.83 10.75 -25.49
CA ARG A 123 -5.42 9.55 -24.76
C ARG A 123 -4.59 9.92 -23.52
N LYS A 124 -4.88 9.26 -22.40
CA LYS A 124 -4.10 9.34 -21.16
C LYS A 124 -3.46 8.00 -20.86
N TRP A 125 -2.35 8.06 -20.15
CA TRP A 125 -1.55 6.92 -19.74
C TRP A 125 -1.34 6.94 -18.23
N LEU A 126 -1.11 5.77 -17.65
CA LEU A 126 -0.60 5.67 -16.29
C LEU A 126 0.86 6.10 -16.26
N ASN A 127 1.18 6.97 -15.32
CA ASN A 127 2.51 7.45 -15.09
C ASN A 127 3.41 6.30 -14.60
N VAL A 128 4.59 6.17 -15.21
CA VAL A 128 5.62 5.19 -14.83
C VAL A 128 6.71 5.85 -13.98
N SER A 129 6.94 7.16 -14.15
CA SER A 129 8.01 7.91 -13.48
C SER A 129 7.57 9.34 -13.18
N GLY A 130 7.77 9.74 -11.93
CA GLY A 130 7.38 11.04 -11.42
C GLY A 130 8.36 12.19 -11.69
N VAL A 131 9.55 11.89 -12.22
CA VAL A 131 10.72 12.80 -12.20
C VAL A 131 10.40 14.15 -12.83
N PHE A 132 9.85 14.19 -14.04
CA PHE A 132 9.51 15.45 -14.72
C PHE A 132 8.52 16.32 -13.93
N HIS A 133 7.55 15.69 -13.27
CA HIS A 133 6.58 16.42 -12.45
C HIS A 133 7.23 16.89 -11.13
N ALA A 134 8.10 16.09 -10.53
CA ALA A 134 8.85 16.45 -9.34
C ALA A 134 9.81 17.62 -9.58
N GLU A 135 10.49 17.68 -10.73
CA GLU A 135 11.35 18.81 -11.11
C GLU A 135 10.59 20.14 -11.15
N GLY A 136 9.33 20.12 -11.61
CA GLY A 136 8.45 21.29 -11.55
C GLY A 136 8.15 21.74 -10.12
N PHE A 137 7.94 20.81 -9.19
CA PHE A 137 7.76 21.13 -7.77
C PHE A 137 9.05 21.64 -7.13
N VAL A 138 10.20 21.07 -7.47
CA VAL A 138 11.51 21.51 -6.97
C VAL A 138 11.79 22.97 -7.34
N GLN A 139 11.37 23.44 -8.51
CA GLN A 139 11.53 24.86 -8.88
C GLN A 139 10.73 25.83 -7.99
N GLY A 140 9.66 25.37 -7.34
CA GLY A 140 8.84 26.21 -6.46
C GLY A 140 9.03 25.96 -4.96
N LEU A 141 9.45 24.76 -4.58
CA LEU A 141 9.57 24.31 -3.18
C LEU A 141 11.02 24.08 -2.73
N ASP A 142 11.99 24.27 -3.63
CA ASP A 142 13.41 23.92 -3.53
C ASP A 142 13.70 22.42 -3.39
N ARG A 143 12.88 21.68 -2.63
CA ARG A 143 13.05 20.27 -2.30
C ARG A 143 11.71 19.56 -2.19
N SER A 144 11.56 18.45 -2.91
CA SER A 144 10.36 17.62 -2.86
C SER A 144 10.67 16.12 -2.92
N TRP A 145 9.78 15.31 -2.37
CA TRP A 145 9.79 13.84 -2.47
C TRP A 145 8.37 13.31 -2.69
N THR A 146 8.23 12.06 -3.13
CA THR A 146 6.95 11.47 -3.60
C THR A 146 6.69 10.12 -2.99
#